data_AF-A0A1F0J379-F1
#
_entry.id   AF-A0A1F0J379-F1
#
_cell.length_a   1.000
_cell.length_b   1.000
_cell.length_c   1.000
_cell.angle_alpha   90.00
_cell.angle_beta   90.00
_cell.angle_gamma   90.00
#
_symmetry.space_group_name_H-M   'P 1'
#
loop_
_entity.id
_entity.type
_entity.pdbx_description
1 polymer ?
#
loop_
_entity_poly.entity_id
_entity_poly.type
_entity_poly.pdbx_seq_one_letter_code
_entity_poly.pdbx_strand_id
1 'polypeptide(L)'
;MRIISYISSIIITFFALAIMSGCKDSEVVDDGFRTTMAKASDVKLNKVAYWPGDPVNCSFTLKNETNYPMDIREVKVVIQNLDDGGCVLIEKSVASHIQIEPGQSVPVDAGTLYTLPAALKPSSFCAVRFLLDFEDGITTTIDGTYFRAVNEQSLLTYDIQKLDYQGLPVYRQIGDMSAGFGVLKTIVAFDQGIAATMEEAPQGGTYPVAPTPEFLQRSVRKTVELYNSEIGAATKIKRVVVGTGIASVSYFATMMGAAYLPIHYLVSANSASEVQAILDYSNQNGYASYATLGYDGSMPGVGVAWIKLLDLPEEYKQFIKDHQVEEVYIYGVGQEGHGESYSRRVLTQNTITDEYAPGSLYILYTNFGSDADIDALKHRLYDYNQLKLGEGQYISDWESGIVDDQITNISGSAQAMANVKAYTIETDDMMALYNISSFLTLQYIKKNQSKLQAPFVNGVIFNEYLTNHPQYEAFVGYVPLLYWQFNSAASTVERIDGYLKPAIAGYFPDVVDHLYEGSFYLNSNMRRYEFYDELIARGVTSENIRIRQSVDKWNPEDDGETEEYLGRINHKIGSAEEFAYDIIERIGVQKYRNTVKSMEYLTLEELRTICAQVGNMRLVEH
;
A
#
# COMPACT_ATOMS: atom_id res chain seq x y z
N MET A 1 -27.31 -72.52 -59.07
CA MET A 1 -26.52 -72.75 -57.84
C MET A 1 -25.44 -71.66 -57.70
N ARG A 2 -25.86 -70.40 -57.60
CA ARG A 2 -25.00 -69.20 -57.48
C ARG A 2 -25.80 -67.95 -57.02
N ILE A 3 -26.92 -68.17 -56.31
CA ILE A 3 -27.84 -67.10 -55.84
C ILE A 3 -28.14 -67.23 -54.33
N ILE A 4 -27.78 -68.34 -53.66
CA ILE A 4 -28.04 -68.54 -52.22
C ILE A 4 -26.87 -68.06 -51.33
N SER A 5 -25.65 -67.87 -51.87
CA SER A 5 -24.53 -67.33 -51.09
C SER A 5 -24.46 -65.80 -50.99
N TYR A 6 -25.23 -65.05 -51.78
CA TYR A 6 -25.22 -63.58 -51.72
C TYR A 6 -26.27 -63.01 -50.76
N ILE A 7 -27.30 -63.79 -50.39
CA ILE A 7 -28.34 -63.34 -49.45
C ILE A 7 -27.88 -63.52 -48.00
N SER A 8 -27.06 -64.53 -47.69
CA SER A 8 -26.54 -64.75 -46.33
C SER A 8 -25.49 -63.72 -45.89
N SER A 9 -24.72 -63.13 -46.82
CA SER A 9 -23.75 -62.07 -46.48
C SER A 9 -24.40 -60.69 -46.28
N ILE A 10 -25.52 -60.39 -46.95
CA ILE A 10 -26.22 -59.10 -46.79
C ILE A 10 -27.04 -59.07 -45.50
N ILE A 11 -27.62 -60.20 -45.07
CA ILE A 11 -28.42 -60.28 -43.83
C ILE A 11 -27.52 -60.22 -42.58
N ILE A 12 -26.30 -60.77 -42.61
CA ILE A 12 -25.37 -60.72 -41.48
C ILE A 12 -24.75 -59.31 -41.31
N THR A 13 -24.53 -58.57 -42.40
CA THR A 13 -24.06 -57.18 -42.30
C THR A 13 -25.16 -56.22 -41.82
N PHE A 14 -26.43 -56.47 -42.16
CA PHE A 14 -27.55 -55.65 -41.64
C PHE A 14 -27.91 -55.93 -40.17
N PHE A 15 -27.75 -57.16 -39.68
CA PHE A 15 -27.95 -57.45 -38.25
C PHE A 15 -26.78 -56.99 -37.36
N ALA A 16 -25.55 -56.94 -37.88
CA ALA A 16 -24.41 -56.36 -37.15
C ALA A 16 -24.51 -54.83 -37.03
N LEU A 17 -25.12 -54.13 -38.00
CA LEU A 17 -25.40 -52.69 -37.88
C LEU A 17 -26.63 -52.37 -37.02
N ALA A 18 -27.63 -53.27 -36.93
CA ALA A 18 -28.81 -53.04 -36.10
C ALA A 18 -28.57 -53.29 -34.60
N ILE A 19 -27.69 -54.24 -34.23
CA ILE A 19 -27.37 -54.52 -32.82
C ILE A 19 -26.37 -53.52 -32.22
N MET A 20 -25.62 -52.79 -33.05
CA MET A 20 -24.78 -51.65 -32.59
C MET A 20 -25.51 -50.30 -32.56
N SER A 21 -26.83 -50.29 -32.81
CA SER A 21 -27.69 -49.08 -32.71
C SER A 21 -28.70 -49.14 -31.55
N GLY A 22 -28.60 -50.18 -30.70
CA GLY A 22 -29.56 -50.47 -29.64
C GLY A 22 -29.01 -50.41 -28.21
N CYS A 23 -27.70 -50.21 -28.04
CA CYS A 23 -27.21 -49.58 -26.82
C CYS A 23 -27.15 -48.09 -27.13
N LYS A 24 -28.16 -47.34 -26.67
CA LYS A 24 -27.78 -46.08 -26.05
C LYS A 24 -26.74 -46.51 -25.03
N ASP A 25 -25.47 -46.25 -25.30
CA ASP A 25 -24.61 -45.83 -24.21
C ASP A 25 -25.50 -44.87 -23.44
N SER A 26 -25.86 -45.27 -22.21
CA SER A 26 -26.24 -44.28 -21.23
C SER A 26 -25.18 -43.22 -21.42
N GLU A 27 -25.57 -42.06 -21.97
CA GLU A 27 -24.81 -40.86 -21.75
C GLU A 27 -24.54 -40.97 -20.26
N VAL A 28 -23.27 -41.19 -19.93
CA VAL A 28 -22.78 -40.71 -18.66
C VAL A 28 -23.07 -39.23 -18.81
N VAL A 29 -24.28 -38.85 -18.38
CA VAL A 29 -24.61 -37.48 -18.08
C VAL A 29 -23.50 -37.15 -17.12
N ASP A 30 -22.61 -36.31 -17.59
CA ASP A 30 -21.47 -35.87 -16.83
C ASP A 30 -22.07 -35.18 -15.59
N ASP A 31 -22.22 -35.92 -14.49
CA ASP A 31 -22.68 -35.40 -13.20
C ASP A 31 -21.70 -34.31 -12.70
N GLY A 32 -20.51 -34.21 -13.32
CA GLY A 32 -19.58 -33.11 -13.21
C GLY A 32 -20.12 -31.76 -13.71
N PHE A 33 -21.15 -31.73 -14.56
CA PHE A 33 -21.74 -30.47 -15.02
C PHE A 33 -22.47 -29.74 -13.88
N ARG A 34 -23.16 -30.43 -12.94
CA ARG A 34 -23.98 -29.84 -11.86
C ARG A 34 -23.21 -29.14 -10.75
N THR A 35 -21.98 -29.59 -10.48
CA THR A 35 -21.13 -29.07 -9.40
C THR A 35 -20.43 -27.75 -9.71
N THR A 36 -20.44 -27.31 -10.99
CA THR A 36 -19.88 -26.02 -11.44
C THR A 36 -20.93 -24.92 -11.60
N MET A 37 -22.19 -25.15 -11.20
CA MET A 37 -23.37 -24.48 -11.80
C MET A 37 -23.99 -23.28 -11.08
N ALA A 38 -23.67 -23.04 -9.81
CA ALA A 38 -24.32 -21.98 -9.03
C ALA A 38 -23.29 -20.96 -8.56
N LYS A 39 -23.55 -19.68 -8.84
CA LYS A 39 -22.82 -18.56 -8.24
C LYS A 39 -23.71 -17.88 -7.22
N ALA A 40 -23.18 -17.69 -6.02
CA ALA A 40 -23.69 -16.69 -5.11
C ALA A 40 -23.14 -15.35 -5.61
N SER A 41 -24.04 -14.50 -6.07
CA SER A 41 -23.75 -13.14 -6.53
C SER A 41 -24.41 -12.14 -5.57
N ASP A 42 -23.95 -10.89 -5.61
CA ASP A 42 -24.50 -9.81 -4.79
C ASP A 42 -24.57 -10.15 -3.29
N VAL A 43 -23.58 -10.89 -2.78
CA VAL A 43 -23.50 -11.25 -1.36
C VAL A 43 -23.31 -9.96 -0.55
N LYS A 44 -24.31 -9.61 0.25
CA LYS A 44 -24.33 -8.40 1.06
C LYS A 44 -24.44 -8.76 2.52
N LEU A 45 -23.42 -8.34 3.25
CA LEU A 45 -23.45 -8.27 4.70
C LEU A 45 -23.90 -6.89 5.15
N ASN A 46 -24.51 -6.78 6.33
CA ASN A 46 -24.88 -5.48 6.90
C ASN A 46 -23.67 -4.65 7.35
N LYS A 47 -22.52 -5.29 7.61
CA LYS A 47 -21.22 -4.67 7.91
C LYS A 47 -20.11 -5.56 7.34
N VAL A 48 -18.90 -5.04 7.28
CA VAL A 48 -17.68 -5.82 6.98
C VAL A 48 -16.75 -5.96 8.18
N ALA A 49 -17.03 -5.22 9.25
CA ALA A 49 -16.34 -5.28 10.52
C ALA A 49 -17.40 -5.29 11.64
N TYR A 50 -17.33 -6.27 12.53
CA TYR A 50 -18.34 -6.54 13.54
C TYR A 50 -17.74 -6.51 14.95
N TRP A 51 -18.40 -5.81 15.86
CA TRP A 51 -18.05 -5.81 17.27
C TRP A 51 -18.75 -6.97 18.00
N PRO A 52 -18.24 -7.41 19.16
CA PRO A 52 -18.99 -8.32 20.03
C PRO A 52 -20.43 -7.83 20.28
N GLY A 53 -21.39 -8.71 20.06
CA GLY A 53 -22.82 -8.44 20.15
C GLY A 53 -23.47 -7.93 18.85
N ASP A 54 -22.70 -7.59 17.82
CA ASP A 54 -23.29 -7.19 16.54
C ASP A 54 -23.97 -8.40 15.84
N PRO A 55 -25.16 -8.20 15.25
CA PRO A 55 -25.80 -9.20 14.41
C PRO A 55 -25.18 -9.21 13.01
N VAL A 56 -24.73 -10.39 12.56
CA VAL A 56 -24.28 -10.65 11.20
C VAL A 56 -25.50 -11.04 10.36
N ASN A 57 -25.95 -10.12 9.52
CA ASN A 57 -27.05 -10.31 8.58
C ASN A 57 -26.49 -10.52 7.18
N CYS A 58 -27.12 -11.41 6.41
CA CYS A 58 -26.68 -11.72 5.06
C CYS A 58 -27.86 -11.77 4.09
N SER A 59 -27.65 -11.25 2.90
CA SER A 59 -28.52 -11.46 1.73
C SER A 59 -27.65 -11.74 0.51
N PHE A 60 -28.16 -12.51 -0.44
CA PHE A 60 -27.41 -12.89 -1.64
C PHE A 60 -28.37 -13.29 -2.76
N THR A 61 -27.85 -13.39 -3.97
CA THR A 61 -28.58 -13.84 -5.15
C THR A 61 -27.98 -15.15 -5.65
N LEU A 62 -28.79 -16.20 -5.73
CA LEU A 62 -28.42 -17.43 -6.43
C LEU A 62 -28.76 -17.28 -7.90
N LYS A 63 -27.76 -17.47 -8.77
CA LYS A 63 -27.95 -17.40 -10.22
C LYS A 63 -27.71 -18.76 -10.85
N ASN A 64 -28.63 -19.17 -11.73
CA ASN A 64 -28.43 -20.31 -12.61
C ASN A 64 -27.81 -19.85 -13.93
N GLU A 65 -26.52 -20.09 -14.12
CA GLU A 65 -25.80 -19.72 -15.35
C GLU A 65 -25.84 -20.82 -16.42
N THR A 66 -26.66 -21.85 -16.22
CA THR A 66 -26.71 -23.01 -17.10
C THR A 66 -27.89 -22.98 -18.05
N ASN A 67 -27.92 -23.96 -18.95
CA ASN A 67 -29.02 -24.18 -19.88
C ASN A 67 -30.09 -25.16 -19.36
N TYR A 68 -29.98 -25.62 -18.11
CA TYR A 68 -30.92 -26.56 -17.49
C TYR A 68 -31.50 -25.99 -16.18
N PRO A 69 -32.74 -26.36 -15.78
CA PRO A 69 -33.27 -25.99 -14.47
C PRO A 69 -32.38 -26.51 -13.34
N MET A 70 -32.30 -25.73 -12.28
CA MET A 70 -31.52 -26.04 -11.08
C MET A 70 -32.47 -26.27 -9.91
N ASP A 71 -32.47 -27.50 -9.38
CA ASP A 71 -33.31 -27.91 -8.24
C ASP A 71 -32.47 -28.04 -6.97
N ILE A 72 -32.53 -27.02 -6.12
CA ILE A 72 -31.80 -26.95 -4.85
C ILE A 72 -32.74 -27.37 -3.72
N ARG A 73 -32.39 -28.48 -3.06
CA ARG A 73 -33.13 -28.99 -1.88
C ARG A 73 -32.97 -28.07 -0.69
N GLU A 74 -31.74 -27.66 -0.39
CA GLU A 74 -31.43 -26.84 0.77
C GLU A 74 -30.27 -25.88 0.49
N VAL A 75 -30.41 -24.65 0.99
CA VAL A 75 -29.36 -23.64 0.99
C VAL A 75 -28.98 -23.38 2.43
N LYS A 76 -27.70 -23.59 2.75
CA LYS A 76 -27.15 -23.25 4.06
C LYS A 76 -26.08 -22.18 3.93
N VAL A 77 -26.00 -21.32 4.93
CA VAL A 77 -24.89 -20.39 5.09
C VAL A 77 -24.01 -20.87 6.23
N VAL A 78 -22.71 -20.92 5.97
CA VAL A 78 -21.68 -21.31 6.94
C VAL A 78 -20.79 -20.11 7.20
N ILE A 79 -20.54 -19.81 8.47
CA ILE A 79 -19.50 -18.87 8.87
C ILE A 79 -18.34 -19.65 9.47
N GLN A 80 -17.13 -19.45 8.95
CA GLN A 80 -15.92 -20.12 9.42
C GLN A 80 -14.90 -19.10 9.91
N ASN A 81 -14.24 -19.39 11.03
CA ASN A 81 -13.06 -18.66 11.46
C ASN A 81 -11.82 -19.23 10.76
N LEU A 82 -11.22 -18.44 9.88
CA LEU A 82 -10.06 -18.87 9.10
C LEU A 82 -8.76 -18.82 9.89
N ASP A 83 -8.70 -18.06 11.00
CA ASP A 83 -7.51 -18.04 11.86
C ASP A 83 -7.33 -19.36 12.64
N ASP A 84 -8.42 -20.12 12.81
CA ASP A 84 -8.47 -21.38 13.56
C ASP A 84 -8.70 -22.56 12.60
N GLY A 85 -7.95 -22.57 11.50
CA GLY A 85 -7.97 -23.66 10.52
C GLY A 85 -9.31 -23.85 9.80
N GLY A 86 -10.18 -22.83 9.77
CA GLY A 86 -11.50 -22.92 9.16
C GLY A 86 -12.59 -23.50 10.06
N CYS A 87 -12.41 -23.41 11.38
CA CYS A 87 -13.41 -23.85 12.36
C CYS A 87 -14.80 -23.23 12.07
N VAL A 88 -15.83 -24.07 12.01
CA VAL A 88 -17.21 -23.63 11.74
C VAL A 88 -17.77 -22.95 12.98
N LEU A 89 -18.07 -21.66 12.87
CA LEU A 89 -18.71 -20.87 13.93
C LEU A 89 -20.23 -21.07 13.94
N ILE A 90 -20.84 -21.16 12.75
CA ILE A 90 -22.26 -21.45 12.58
C ILE A 90 -22.51 -22.08 11.20
N GLU A 91 -23.48 -22.99 11.14
CA GLU A 91 -24.12 -23.46 9.91
C GLU A 91 -25.63 -23.26 10.08
N LYS A 92 -26.26 -22.55 9.16
CA LYS A 92 -27.69 -22.22 9.24
C LYS A 92 -28.38 -22.47 7.90
N SER A 93 -29.45 -23.24 7.92
CA SER A 93 -30.37 -23.37 6.78
C SER A 93 -31.15 -22.06 6.58
N VAL A 94 -31.15 -21.53 5.36
CA VAL A 94 -31.73 -20.21 5.04
C VAL A 94 -32.80 -20.27 3.97
N ALA A 95 -32.79 -21.30 3.14
CA ALA A 95 -33.84 -21.56 2.17
C ALA A 95 -33.89 -23.05 1.82
N SER A 96 -35.03 -23.51 1.30
CA SER A 96 -35.23 -24.90 0.87
C SER A 96 -36.14 -24.97 -0.34
N HIS A 97 -35.99 -26.04 -1.13
CA HIS A 97 -36.78 -26.36 -2.32
C HIS A 97 -36.87 -25.19 -3.31
N ILE A 98 -35.71 -24.66 -3.71
CA ILE A 98 -35.60 -23.59 -4.70
C ILE A 98 -35.40 -24.22 -6.09
N GLN A 99 -36.25 -23.84 -7.03
CA GLN A 99 -36.05 -24.11 -8.45
C GLN A 99 -35.64 -22.82 -9.17
N ILE A 100 -34.55 -22.85 -9.92
CA ILE A 100 -34.06 -21.71 -10.71
C ILE A 100 -33.98 -22.12 -12.18
N GLU A 101 -34.78 -21.49 -13.03
CA GLU A 101 -34.74 -21.73 -14.48
C GLU A 101 -33.43 -21.22 -15.12
N PRO A 102 -33.04 -21.75 -16.31
CA PRO A 102 -31.86 -21.30 -17.05
C PRO A 102 -31.75 -19.78 -17.17
N GLY A 103 -30.61 -19.21 -16.78
CA GLY A 103 -30.33 -17.77 -16.84
C GLY A 103 -31.08 -16.91 -15.81
N GLN A 104 -31.91 -17.50 -14.95
CA GLN A 104 -32.64 -16.77 -13.91
C GLN A 104 -31.84 -16.66 -12.61
N SER A 105 -32.30 -15.76 -11.75
CA SER A 105 -31.74 -15.50 -10.43
C SER A 105 -32.83 -15.48 -9.37
N VAL A 106 -32.52 -16.00 -8.18
CA VAL A 106 -33.39 -15.97 -7.00
C VAL A 106 -32.69 -15.23 -5.85
N PRO A 107 -33.24 -14.11 -5.36
CA PRO A 107 -32.72 -13.45 -4.17
C PRO A 107 -33.10 -14.25 -2.91
N VAL A 108 -32.17 -14.33 -1.97
CA VAL A 108 -32.33 -14.97 -0.66
C VAL A 108 -31.95 -13.96 0.43
N ASP A 109 -32.88 -13.65 1.31
CA ASP A 109 -32.63 -12.92 2.55
C ASP A 109 -32.50 -13.93 3.71
N ALA A 110 -31.28 -14.11 4.20
CA ALA A 110 -30.99 -15.06 5.28
C ALA A 110 -31.27 -14.49 6.68
N GLY A 111 -31.59 -13.18 6.76
CA GLY A 111 -31.71 -12.46 8.02
C GLY A 111 -30.43 -12.57 8.85
N THR A 112 -30.58 -12.59 10.18
CA THR A 112 -29.46 -12.75 11.11
C THR A 112 -28.96 -14.20 11.13
N LEU A 113 -27.72 -14.39 10.68
CA LEU A 113 -27.03 -15.68 10.68
C LEU A 113 -26.39 -15.98 12.02
N TYR A 114 -25.79 -14.96 12.63
CA TYR A 114 -24.91 -15.09 13.79
C TYR A 114 -24.93 -13.80 14.59
N THR A 115 -24.72 -13.89 15.91
CA THR A 115 -24.41 -12.73 16.75
C THR A 115 -22.99 -12.91 17.25
N LEU A 116 -22.12 -11.94 16.98
CA LEU A 116 -20.70 -12.11 17.24
C LEU A 116 -20.44 -12.29 18.74
N PRO A 117 -19.83 -13.40 19.20
CA PRO A 117 -19.60 -13.60 20.62
C PRO A 117 -18.38 -12.80 21.09
N ALA A 118 -18.40 -12.34 22.34
CA ALA A 118 -17.25 -11.67 22.96
C ALA A 118 -16.02 -12.58 23.12
N ALA A 119 -16.19 -13.90 23.03
CA ALA A 119 -15.11 -14.87 23.10
C ALA A 119 -14.32 -15.01 21.79
N LEU A 120 -14.84 -14.52 20.67
CA LEU A 120 -14.10 -14.56 19.40
C LEU A 120 -12.92 -13.59 19.49
N LYS A 121 -11.74 -14.05 19.09
CA LYS A 121 -10.51 -13.26 19.14
C LYS A 121 -10.70 -11.97 18.33
N PRO A 122 -10.28 -10.80 18.86
CA PRO A 122 -10.27 -9.56 18.09
C PRO A 122 -9.44 -9.69 16.83
N SER A 123 -9.86 -8.94 15.81
CA SER A 123 -9.35 -9.01 14.46
C SER A 123 -9.55 -10.39 13.81
N SER A 124 -10.46 -11.27 14.23
CA SER A 124 -10.58 -12.59 13.58
C SER A 124 -11.14 -12.54 12.15
N PHE A 125 -10.55 -13.31 11.22
CA PHE A 125 -10.99 -13.39 9.83
C PHE A 125 -12.08 -14.44 9.63
N CYS A 126 -13.29 -14.00 9.28
CA CYS A 126 -14.45 -14.86 9.15
C CYS A 126 -14.93 -14.95 7.70
N ALA A 127 -14.93 -16.15 7.13
CA ALA A 127 -15.48 -16.44 5.82
C ALA A 127 -16.96 -16.76 5.90
N VAL A 128 -17.74 -16.24 4.95
CA VAL A 128 -19.14 -16.58 4.72
C VAL A 128 -19.23 -17.42 3.46
N ARG A 129 -19.67 -18.67 3.59
CA ARG A 129 -19.78 -19.65 2.51
C ARG A 129 -21.21 -20.15 2.40
N PHE A 130 -21.56 -20.65 1.22
CA PHE A 130 -22.86 -21.23 0.93
C PHE A 130 -22.69 -22.71 0.62
N LEU A 131 -23.48 -23.55 1.29
CA LEU A 131 -23.62 -24.96 0.94
C LEU A 131 -24.96 -25.13 0.24
N LEU A 132 -24.91 -25.61 -1.00
CA LEU A 132 -26.09 -25.93 -1.79
C LEU A 132 -26.21 -27.45 -1.88
N ASP A 133 -27.25 -27.98 -1.24
CA ASP A 133 -27.63 -29.37 -1.38
C ASP A 133 -28.66 -29.48 -2.50
N PHE A 134 -28.32 -30.21 -3.56
CA PHE A 134 -29.19 -30.47 -4.69
C PHE A 134 -30.09 -31.69 -4.43
N GLU A 135 -31.22 -31.76 -5.13
CA GLU A 135 -32.19 -32.87 -4.97
C GLU A 135 -31.62 -34.23 -5.42
N ASP A 136 -30.56 -34.24 -6.23
CA ASP A 136 -29.83 -35.45 -6.64
C ASP A 136 -28.82 -35.96 -5.57
N GLY A 137 -28.70 -35.25 -4.45
CA GLY A 137 -27.82 -35.60 -3.34
C GLY A 137 -26.40 -35.05 -3.43
N ILE A 138 -26.09 -34.24 -4.46
CA ILE A 138 -24.82 -33.51 -4.56
C ILE A 138 -24.84 -32.29 -3.64
N THR A 139 -23.73 -32.04 -2.93
CA THR A 139 -23.50 -30.80 -2.18
C THR A 139 -22.38 -30.00 -2.83
N THR A 140 -22.63 -28.72 -3.11
CA THR A 140 -21.62 -27.79 -3.62
C THR A 140 -21.38 -26.66 -2.63
N THR A 141 -20.11 -26.28 -2.45
CA THR A 141 -19.72 -25.12 -1.65
C THR A 141 -19.41 -23.94 -2.58
N ILE A 142 -19.96 -22.77 -2.27
CA ILE A 142 -19.67 -21.51 -2.94
C ILE A 142 -19.02 -20.57 -1.93
N ASP A 143 -17.86 -20.03 -2.30
CA ASP A 143 -17.25 -18.93 -1.54
C ASP A 143 -18.09 -17.65 -1.71
N GLY A 144 -18.44 -17.02 -0.60
CA GLY A 144 -19.27 -15.83 -0.58
C GLY A 144 -18.44 -14.56 -0.40
N THR A 145 -18.37 -14.11 0.85
CA THR A 145 -17.63 -12.91 1.23
C THR A 145 -17.01 -13.11 2.60
N TYR A 146 -16.42 -12.07 3.17
CA TYR A 146 -15.69 -12.13 4.42
C TYR A 146 -15.95 -10.92 5.28
N PHE A 147 -15.73 -11.07 6.58
CA PHE A 147 -15.75 -9.97 7.53
C PHE A 147 -14.68 -10.14 8.61
N ARG A 148 -14.35 -9.06 9.31
CA ARG A 148 -13.50 -9.08 10.51
C ARG A 148 -14.32 -8.92 11.78
N ALA A 149 -14.02 -9.75 12.77
CA ALA A 149 -14.36 -9.45 14.16
C ALA A 149 -13.42 -8.36 14.66
N VAL A 150 -13.91 -7.26 15.23
CA VAL A 150 -13.08 -6.10 15.62
C VAL A 150 -13.40 -5.62 17.04
N ASN A 151 -12.48 -4.84 17.61
CA ASN A 151 -12.67 -4.14 18.87
C ASN A 151 -12.11 -2.70 18.77
N GLU A 152 -12.03 -2.02 19.92
CA GLU A 152 -11.51 -0.65 20.04
C GLU A 152 -10.04 -0.48 19.64
N GLN A 153 -9.28 -1.57 19.59
CA GLN A 153 -7.86 -1.58 19.21
C GLN A 153 -7.64 -1.95 17.75
N SER A 154 -8.68 -2.36 17.02
CA SER A 154 -8.59 -2.75 15.62
C SER A 154 -8.51 -1.53 14.70
N LEU A 155 -7.41 -1.40 13.96
CA LEU A 155 -7.31 -0.43 12.86
C LEU A 155 -7.93 -1.02 11.59
N LEU A 156 -8.83 -0.27 10.96
CA LEU A 156 -9.46 -0.64 9.67
C LEU A 156 -8.86 0.12 8.48
N THR A 157 -8.09 1.16 8.77
CA THR A 157 -7.25 1.95 7.87
C THR A 157 -6.04 2.41 8.67
N TYR A 158 -5.06 3.05 8.02
CA TYR A 158 -4.09 3.86 8.75
C TYR A 158 -4.78 5.01 9.50
N ASP A 159 -4.14 5.51 10.55
CA ASP A 159 -4.59 6.69 11.29
C ASP A 159 -3.47 7.72 11.43
N ILE A 160 -3.85 8.99 11.46
CA ILE A 160 -2.96 10.12 11.71
C ILE A 160 -3.64 11.00 12.75
N GLN A 161 -2.96 11.22 13.87
CA GLN A 161 -3.47 12.02 14.96
C GLN A 161 -2.68 13.32 15.06
N LYS A 162 -3.42 14.42 15.26
CA LYS A 162 -2.86 15.75 15.48
C LYS A 162 -2.92 16.10 16.97
N LEU A 163 -1.81 16.60 17.48
CA LEU A 163 -1.62 17.06 18.85
C LEU A 163 -1.13 18.51 18.81
N ASP A 164 -1.48 19.30 19.83
CA ASP A 164 -0.82 20.58 20.09
C ASP A 164 0.24 20.38 21.17
N TYR A 165 1.50 20.63 20.84
CA TYR A 165 2.61 20.57 21.79
C TYR A 165 3.21 21.97 21.95
N GLN A 166 2.78 22.68 23.00
CA GLN A 166 3.23 24.04 23.30
C GLN A 166 3.03 25.02 22.13
N GLY A 167 1.89 24.90 21.42
CA GLY A 167 1.57 25.72 20.25
C GLY A 167 2.17 25.26 18.92
N LEU A 168 3.00 24.20 18.93
CA LEU A 168 3.49 23.53 17.73
C LEU A 168 2.56 22.34 17.39
N PRO A 169 1.97 22.29 16.19
CA PRO A 169 1.25 21.12 15.72
C PRO A 169 2.19 19.92 15.55
N VAL A 170 1.81 18.79 16.14
CA VAL A 170 2.54 17.52 16.02
C VAL A 170 1.61 16.46 15.48
N TYR A 171 2.01 15.80 14.40
CA TYR A 171 1.26 14.71 13.80
C TYR A 171 1.95 13.40 14.09
N ARG A 172 1.20 12.37 14.49
CA ARG A 172 1.72 11.01 14.68
C ARG A 172 0.92 10.02 13.87
N GLN A 173 1.61 9.06 13.26
CA GLN A 173 0.99 8.00 12.47
C GLN A 173 0.83 6.72 13.28
N ILE A 174 -0.32 6.07 13.10
CA ILE A 174 -0.64 4.78 13.69
C ILE A 174 -1.02 3.80 12.58
N GLY A 175 -0.21 2.76 12.42
CA GLY A 175 -0.37 1.78 11.34
C GLY A 175 0.00 2.32 9.97
N ASP A 176 0.18 1.39 9.02
CA ASP A 176 0.69 1.63 7.66
C ASP A 176 2.10 2.25 7.65
N MET A 177 2.90 2.01 6.62
CA MET A 177 4.18 2.71 6.41
C MET A 177 4.34 3.16 4.95
N SER A 178 3.26 3.10 4.17
CA SER A 178 3.24 3.54 2.79
C SER A 178 2.37 4.78 2.59
N ALA A 179 1.06 4.64 2.40
CA ALA A 179 0.16 5.77 2.19
C ALA A 179 0.19 6.74 3.38
N GLY A 180 0.04 6.20 4.59
CA GLY A 180 0.06 6.98 5.83
C GLY A 180 1.32 7.82 5.99
N PHE A 181 2.50 7.30 5.62
CA PHE A 181 3.76 8.04 5.72
C PHE A 181 3.76 9.27 4.81
N GLY A 182 3.46 9.08 3.52
CA GLY A 182 3.48 10.16 2.54
C GLY A 182 2.45 11.25 2.89
N VAL A 183 1.26 10.84 3.35
CA VAL A 183 0.20 11.76 3.79
C VAL A 183 0.63 12.53 5.03
N LEU A 184 1.16 11.84 6.06
CA LEU A 184 1.67 12.43 7.29
C LEU A 184 2.74 13.50 7.02
N LYS A 185 3.77 13.16 6.24
CA LYS A 185 4.89 14.07 5.98
C LYS A 185 4.53 15.22 5.05
N THR A 186 3.44 15.11 4.31
CA THR A 186 2.95 16.20 3.45
C THR A 186 1.99 17.13 4.20
N ILE A 187 1.07 16.59 5.01
CA ILE A 187 0.07 17.40 5.72
C ILE A 187 0.71 18.32 6.76
N VAL A 188 1.78 17.86 7.41
CA VAL A 188 2.54 18.64 8.39
C VAL A 188 3.15 19.92 7.79
N ALA A 189 3.50 19.92 6.49
CA ALA A 189 4.03 21.09 5.81
C ALA A 189 2.98 22.21 5.67
N PHE A 190 1.71 21.87 5.47
CA PHE A 190 0.60 22.82 5.41
C PHE A 190 0.32 23.52 6.74
N ASP A 191 0.59 22.85 7.87
CA ASP A 191 0.38 23.41 9.21
C ASP A 191 1.64 23.98 9.86
N GLN A 192 2.80 23.78 9.21
CA GLN A 192 4.12 24.13 9.72
C GLN A 192 4.40 23.48 11.08
N GLY A 193 4.14 22.17 11.16
CA GLY A 193 4.34 21.35 12.36
C GLY A 193 5.56 20.44 12.27
N ILE A 194 5.55 19.39 13.11
CA ILE A 194 6.46 18.24 13.06
C ILE A 194 5.66 16.94 13.01
N ALA A 195 6.26 15.87 12.48
CA ALA A 195 5.63 14.58 12.29
C ALA A 195 6.48 13.43 12.84
N ALA A 196 5.87 12.52 13.58
CA ALA A 196 6.48 11.26 14.05
C ALA A 196 5.87 10.07 13.28
N THR A 197 6.72 9.25 12.66
CA THR A 197 6.28 8.22 11.70
C THR A 197 6.00 6.87 12.29
N MET A 198 6.50 6.58 13.50
CA MET A 198 6.34 5.26 14.10
C MET A 198 5.75 5.34 15.49
N GLU A 199 4.46 5.03 15.60
CA GLU A 199 3.90 4.50 16.84
C GLU A 199 4.15 2.98 16.88
N GLU A 200 5.03 2.55 17.79
CA GLU A 200 5.41 1.14 17.91
C GLU A 200 4.28 0.33 18.56
N ALA A 201 3.92 -0.78 17.93
CA ALA A 201 2.92 -1.70 18.44
C ALA A 201 3.51 -2.62 19.52
N PRO A 202 2.69 -3.17 20.45
CA PRO A 202 3.19 -4.01 21.54
C PRO A 202 3.99 -5.25 21.09
N GLN A 203 3.73 -5.76 19.89
CA GLN A 203 4.45 -6.88 19.28
C GLN A 203 5.77 -6.48 18.59
N GLY A 204 6.14 -5.20 18.62
CA GLY A 204 7.21 -4.61 17.83
C GLY A 204 6.75 -4.21 16.43
N GLY A 205 7.41 -3.21 15.84
CA GLY A 205 7.03 -2.70 14.52
C GLY A 205 5.77 -1.84 14.55
N THR A 206 5.06 -1.73 13.41
CA THR A 206 3.87 -0.86 13.30
C THR A 206 2.57 -1.60 13.63
N TYR A 207 1.49 -0.86 13.90
CA TYR A 207 0.18 -1.44 14.19
C TYR A 207 -0.42 -2.10 12.93
N PRO A 208 -0.86 -3.37 13.01
CA PRO A 208 -1.49 -4.07 11.90
C PRO A 208 -2.81 -3.40 11.51
N VAL A 209 -3.00 -3.21 10.21
CA VAL A 209 -4.28 -2.73 9.67
C VAL A 209 -5.08 -3.95 9.23
N ALA A 210 -6.23 -4.15 9.86
CA ALA A 210 -7.07 -5.31 9.64
C ALA A 210 -7.77 -5.24 8.26
N PRO A 211 -7.68 -6.31 7.45
CA PRO A 211 -8.27 -6.35 6.11
C PRO A 211 -9.78 -6.47 6.21
N THR A 212 -10.47 -5.63 5.47
CA THR A 212 -11.91 -5.74 5.21
C THR A 212 -12.13 -5.52 3.72
N PRO A 213 -13.17 -6.12 3.09
CA PRO A 213 -13.44 -5.90 1.68
C PRO A 213 -13.44 -4.42 1.25
N GLU A 214 -13.89 -3.52 2.12
CA GLU A 214 -13.95 -2.06 1.90
C GLU A 214 -12.65 -1.28 2.21
N PHE A 215 -11.54 -1.99 2.47
CA PHE A 215 -10.30 -1.38 2.97
C PHE A 215 -9.81 -0.23 2.10
N LEU A 216 -9.81 -0.40 0.78
CA LEU A 216 -9.27 0.58 -0.17
C LEU A 216 -10.14 1.85 -0.21
N GLN A 217 -11.47 1.68 -0.24
CA GLN A 217 -12.44 2.77 -0.22
C GLN A 217 -12.29 3.59 1.07
N ARG A 218 -12.19 2.91 2.21
CA ARG A 218 -12.02 3.57 3.52
C ARG A 218 -10.72 4.35 3.58
N SER A 219 -9.63 3.78 3.06
CA SER A 219 -8.31 4.41 3.08
C SER A 219 -8.25 5.65 2.19
N VAL A 220 -8.82 5.58 0.97
CA VAL A 220 -8.95 6.74 0.06
C VAL A 220 -9.77 7.86 0.70
N ARG A 221 -10.93 7.54 1.27
CA ARG A 221 -11.78 8.53 1.96
C ARG A 221 -11.06 9.14 3.15
N LYS A 222 -10.38 8.33 3.97
CA LYS A 222 -9.59 8.80 5.12
C LYS A 222 -8.53 9.83 4.69
N THR A 223 -7.84 9.61 3.57
CA THR A 223 -6.91 10.61 3.02
C THR A 223 -7.58 11.94 2.74
N VAL A 224 -8.68 11.92 1.98
CA VAL A 224 -9.40 13.14 1.55
C VAL A 224 -9.99 13.87 2.76
N GLU A 225 -10.64 13.14 3.67
CA GLU A 225 -11.21 13.69 4.91
C GLU A 225 -10.15 14.37 5.77
N LEU A 226 -8.96 13.76 5.90
CA LEU A 226 -7.87 14.32 6.67
C LEU A 226 -7.33 15.62 6.04
N TYR A 227 -7.13 15.67 4.72
CA TYR A 227 -6.72 16.93 4.08
C TYR A 227 -7.79 18.01 4.19
N ASN A 228 -9.06 17.63 4.01
CA ASN A 228 -10.17 18.56 4.13
C ASN A 228 -10.31 19.12 5.56
N SER A 229 -10.01 18.33 6.59
CA SER A 229 -10.05 18.80 7.98
C SER A 229 -8.90 19.74 8.31
N GLU A 230 -7.69 19.45 7.83
CA GLU A 230 -6.49 20.24 8.19
C GLU A 230 -6.27 21.48 7.31
N ILE A 231 -6.54 21.37 6.01
CA ILE A 231 -6.30 22.45 5.04
C ILE A 231 -7.59 23.25 4.79
N GLY A 232 -8.76 22.63 4.99
CA GLY A 232 -10.08 23.18 4.66
C GLY A 232 -10.56 22.71 3.29
N ALA A 233 -11.79 22.17 3.22
CA ALA A 233 -12.36 21.46 2.08
C ALA A 233 -12.50 22.24 0.74
N ALA A 234 -12.24 23.55 0.74
CA ALA A 234 -12.28 24.39 -0.46
C ALA A 234 -11.04 25.30 -0.59
N THR A 235 -10.02 25.06 0.23
CA THR A 235 -8.77 25.83 0.18
C THR A 235 -8.03 25.49 -1.09
N LYS A 236 -7.71 26.49 -1.92
CA LYS A 236 -7.00 26.23 -3.18
C LYS A 236 -5.64 25.56 -2.93
N ILE A 237 -5.41 24.42 -3.57
CA ILE A 237 -4.12 23.73 -3.61
C ILE A 237 -3.72 23.65 -5.08
N LYS A 238 -2.64 24.33 -5.46
CA LYS A 238 -2.26 24.39 -6.88
C LYS A 238 -1.86 23.02 -7.44
N ARG A 239 -1.22 22.19 -6.62
CA ARG A 239 -0.53 20.97 -7.07
C ARG A 239 -0.92 19.77 -6.26
N VAL A 240 -1.02 18.63 -6.92
CA VAL A 240 -1.11 17.33 -6.28
C VAL A 240 0.02 16.45 -6.81
N VAL A 241 0.60 15.64 -5.93
CA VAL A 241 1.44 14.51 -6.31
C VAL A 241 0.70 13.20 -6.02
N VAL A 242 0.70 12.31 -6.99
CA VAL A 242 0.11 10.97 -6.95
C VAL A 242 1.24 9.98 -7.09
N GLY A 243 1.31 8.99 -6.21
CA GLY A 243 2.39 8.02 -6.27
C GLY A 243 2.34 7.00 -5.15
N THR A 244 3.44 6.28 -5.01
CA THR A 244 3.64 5.37 -3.90
C THR A 244 4.38 6.10 -2.76
N GLY A 245 4.28 5.60 -1.53
CA GLY A 245 4.73 6.29 -0.30
C GLY A 245 6.25 6.43 -0.12
N ILE A 246 7.02 6.54 -1.21
CA ILE A 246 8.48 6.60 -1.20
C ILE A 246 9.02 7.81 -0.45
N ALA A 247 10.17 7.63 0.21
CA ALA A 247 10.74 8.62 1.10
C ALA A 247 10.97 10.01 0.48
N SER A 248 11.22 10.11 -0.83
CA SER A 248 11.45 11.39 -1.52
C SER A 248 10.18 12.16 -1.87
N VAL A 249 8.99 11.51 -1.84
CA VAL A 249 7.72 12.16 -2.18
C VAL A 249 7.40 13.31 -1.21
N SER A 250 7.81 13.19 0.05
CA SER A 250 7.60 14.24 1.06
C SER A 250 8.40 15.50 0.77
N TYR A 251 9.63 15.37 0.22
CA TYR A 251 10.41 16.52 -0.24
C TYR A 251 9.80 17.14 -1.48
N PHE A 252 9.38 16.33 -2.45
CA PHE A 252 8.67 16.84 -3.61
C PHE A 252 7.43 17.64 -3.19
N ALA A 253 6.57 17.02 -2.38
CA ALA A 253 5.32 17.62 -1.93
C ALA A 253 5.54 18.92 -1.14
N THR A 254 6.48 18.92 -0.19
CA THR A 254 6.80 20.09 0.63
C THR A 254 7.33 21.24 -0.23
N MET A 255 8.32 20.98 -1.09
CA MET A 255 9.02 22.04 -1.83
C MET A 255 8.20 22.56 -3.02
N MET A 256 7.30 21.74 -3.56
CA MET A 256 6.35 22.15 -4.60
C MET A 256 5.04 22.71 -4.04
N GLY A 257 4.79 22.58 -2.73
CA GLY A 257 3.52 22.97 -2.11
C GLY A 257 2.34 22.13 -2.61
N ALA A 258 2.55 20.82 -2.72
CA ALA A 258 1.57 19.87 -3.23
C ALA A 258 0.94 19.04 -2.09
N ALA A 259 -0.32 18.67 -2.25
CA ALA A 259 -0.92 17.58 -1.47
C ALA A 259 -0.53 16.23 -2.07
N TYR A 260 -0.42 15.18 -1.25
CA TYR A 260 -0.05 13.85 -1.69
C TYR A 260 -1.26 12.91 -1.66
N LEU A 261 -1.62 12.37 -2.83
CA LEU A 261 -2.71 11.42 -3.01
C LEU A 261 -2.13 10.02 -3.27
N PRO A 262 -2.00 9.16 -2.24
CA PRO A 262 -1.42 7.83 -2.39
C PRO A 262 -2.25 6.90 -3.28
N ILE A 263 -1.57 6.16 -4.14
CA ILE A 263 -2.15 5.06 -4.93
C ILE A 263 -1.72 3.68 -4.41
N HIS A 264 -1.05 3.63 -3.26
CA HIS A 264 -0.45 2.41 -2.71
C HIS A 264 -0.73 2.31 -1.21
N TYR A 265 -1.43 1.25 -0.80
CA TYR A 265 -1.92 1.07 0.57
C TYR A 265 -1.48 -0.27 1.15
N LEU A 266 -1.07 -0.25 2.42
CA LEU A 266 -0.59 -1.43 3.14
C LEU A 266 -1.68 -1.98 4.06
N VAL A 267 -1.91 -3.30 4.00
CA VAL A 267 -2.84 -4.02 4.87
C VAL A 267 -2.21 -5.32 5.40
N SER A 268 -2.50 -5.70 6.64
CA SER A 268 -1.95 -6.90 7.27
C SER A 268 -2.85 -8.10 6.99
N ALA A 269 -2.48 -8.96 6.04
CA ALA A 269 -3.28 -10.11 5.62
C ALA A 269 -2.58 -11.43 5.96
N ASN A 270 -3.35 -12.41 6.45
CA ASN A 270 -2.85 -13.75 6.79
C ASN A 270 -3.32 -14.80 5.78
N SER A 271 -3.92 -14.40 4.67
CA SER A 271 -4.30 -15.29 3.57
C SER A 271 -4.37 -14.53 2.25
N ALA A 272 -4.13 -15.22 1.14
CA ALA A 272 -4.35 -14.66 -0.20
C ALA A 272 -5.84 -14.36 -0.44
N SER A 273 -6.72 -15.19 0.13
CA SER A 273 -8.17 -15.04 0.04
C SER A 273 -8.67 -13.70 0.60
N GLU A 274 -8.04 -13.17 1.65
CA GLU A 274 -8.33 -11.82 2.18
C GLU A 274 -8.06 -10.73 1.17
N VAL A 275 -6.89 -10.79 0.57
CA VAL A 275 -6.44 -9.79 -0.41
C VAL A 275 -7.33 -9.87 -1.65
N GLN A 276 -7.65 -11.08 -2.12
CA GLN A 276 -8.57 -11.28 -3.23
C GLN A 276 -9.96 -10.68 -2.93
N ALA A 277 -10.48 -10.84 -1.71
CA ALA A 277 -11.77 -10.25 -1.34
C ALA A 277 -11.75 -8.71 -1.38
N ILE A 278 -10.63 -8.08 -0.98
CA ILE A 278 -10.45 -6.63 -1.10
C ILE A 278 -10.42 -6.22 -2.57
N LEU A 279 -9.65 -6.94 -3.40
CA LEU A 279 -9.55 -6.67 -4.83
C LEU A 279 -10.90 -6.83 -5.52
N ASP A 280 -11.61 -7.93 -5.29
CA ASP A 280 -12.91 -8.20 -5.92
C ASP A 280 -13.93 -7.11 -5.56
N TYR A 281 -14.02 -6.76 -4.27
CA TYR A 281 -14.90 -5.68 -3.82
C TYR A 281 -14.49 -4.34 -4.44
N SER A 282 -13.20 -4.02 -4.45
CA SER A 282 -12.70 -2.73 -4.92
C SER A 282 -12.92 -2.53 -6.41
N ASN A 283 -12.59 -3.53 -7.22
CA ASN A 283 -12.77 -3.48 -8.66
C ASN A 283 -14.26 -3.40 -9.04
N GLN A 284 -15.16 -4.04 -8.30
CA GLN A 284 -16.61 -3.93 -8.50
C GLN A 284 -17.18 -2.54 -8.14
N ASN A 285 -16.48 -1.78 -7.29
CA ASN A 285 -16.93 -0.48 -6.79
C ASN A 285 -16.15 0.70 -7.39
N GLY A 286 -15.44 0.51 -8.51
CA GLY A 286 -14.77 1.60 -9.24
C GLY A 286 -13.35 1.94 -8.75
N TYR A 287 -12.73 1.07 -7.96
CA TYR A 287 -11.35 1.20 -7.49
C TYR A 287 -10.53 0.12 -8.19
N ALA A 288 -10.24 0.33 -9.47
CA ALA A 288 -9.42 -0.59 -10.24
C ALA A 288 -8.08 -0.78 -9.52
N SER A 289 -7.73 -2.02 -9.17
CA SER A 289 -6.55 -2.27 -8.33
C SER A 289 -5.98 -3.68 -8.53
N TYR A 290 -4.68 -3.80 -8.28
CA TYR A 290 -3.96 -5.06 -8.13
C TYR A 290 -3.23 -5.08 -6.78
N ALA A 291 -2.69 -6.24 -6.38
CA ALA A 291 -1.94 -6.33 -5.14
C ALA A 291 -0.73 -7.26 -5.21
N THR A 292 0.21 -6.98 -4.32
CA THR A 292 1.34 -7.83 -4.00
C THR A 292 1.20 -8.26 -2.54
N LEU A 293 1.37 -9.54 -2.22
CA LEU A 293 1.27 -10.12 -0.88
C LEU A 293 2.58 -10.80 -0.50
N GLY A 294 3.16 -10.42 0.62
CA GLY A 294 4.41 -10.99 1.12
C GLY A 294 4.52 -10.89 2.64
N TYR A 295 5.72 -10.57 3.10
CA TYR A 295 6.01 -10.29 4.51
C TYR A 295 6.96 -9.11 4.62
N ASP A 296 6.91 -8.42 5.76
CA ASP A 296 7.75 -7.26 6.06
C ASP A 296 8.39 -7.43 7.45
N GLY A 297 9.64 -7.00 7.60
CA GLY A 297 10.36 -7.03 8.87
C GLY A 297 9.74 -6.10 9.93
N SER A 298 9.05 -5.04 9.53
CA SER A 298 8.35 -4.11 10.41
C SER A 298 6.97 -4.59 10.86
N MET A 299 6.52 -5.75 10.36
CA MET A 299 5.23 -6.37 10.67
C MET A 299 5.44 -7.81 11.15
N PRO A 300 6.01 -8.01 12.35
CA PRO A 300 6.30 -9.34 12.85
C PRO A 300 5.02 -10.17 13.04
N GLY A 301 5.06 -11.42 12.57
CA GLY A 301 3.98 -12.40 12.81
C GLY A 301 2.76 -12.31 11.88
N VAL A 302 2.71 -11.37 10.94
CA VAL A 302 1.61 -11.26 9.96
C VAL A 302 2.14 -11.17 8.53
N GLY A 303 1.33 -11.58 7.55
CA GLY A 303 1.59 -11.25 6.16
C GLY A 303 1.19 -9.80 5.86
N VAL A 304 1.70 -9.26 4.77
CA VAL A 304 1.48 -7.87 4.38
C VAL A 304 1.12 -7.82 2.91
N ALA A 305 0.02 -7.12 2.59
CA ALA A 305 -0.38 -6.85 1.23
C ALA A 305 -0.27 -5.36 0.90
N TRP A 306 0.22 -5.12 -0.29
CA TRP A 306 0.43 -3.83 -0.94
C TRP A 306 -0.57 -3.72 -2.08
N ILE A 307 -1.61 -2.94 -1.86
CA ILE A 307 -2.73 -2.79 -2.79
C ILE A 307 -2.52 -1.49 -3.56
N LYS A 308 -2.39 -1.59 -4.88
CA LYS A 308 -2.12 -0.48 -5.78
C LYS A 308 -3.34 -0.16 -6.63
N LEU A 309 -3.77 1.11 -6.59
CA LEU A 309 -4.79 1.65 -7.48
C LEU A 309 -4.23 1.82 -8.90
N LEU A 310 -4.99 1.44 -9.91
CA LEU A 310 -4.64 1.53 -11.32
C LEU A 310 -5.05 2.86 -11.97
N ASP A 311 -5.91 3.65 -11.31
CA ASP A 311 -6.39 4.96 -11.76
C ASP A 311 -6.81 5.81 -10.55
N LEU A 312 -7.13 7.09 -10.77
CA LEU A 312 -7.69 7.99 -9.78
C LEU A 312 -9.10 7.52 -9.35
N PRO A 313 -9.34 7.27 -8.05
CA PRO A 313 -10.69 7.05 -7.55
C PRO A 313 -11.51 8.36 -7.58
N GLU A 314 -12.83 8.25 -7.54
CA GLU A 314 -13.73 9.41 -7.65
C GLU A 314 -13.51 10.43 -6.52
N GLU A 315 -13.17 10.01 -5.31
CA GLU A 315 -12.85 10.95 -4.22
C GLU A 315 -11.62 11.80 -4.52
N TYR A 316 -10.61 11.25 -5.19
CA TYR A 316 -9.42 12.00 -5.57
C TYR A 316 -9.74 12.96 -6.72
N LYS A 317 -10.54 12.54 -7.71
CA LYS A 317 -11.03 13.43 -8.75
C LYS A 317 -11.85 14.58 -8.17
N GLN A 318 -12.67 14.30 -7.15
CA GLN A 318 -13.45 15.32 -6.46
C GLN A 318 -12.56 16.26 -5.64
N PHE A 319 -11.56 15.74 -4.93
CA PHE A 319 -10.54 16.54 -4.24
C PHE A 319 -9.82 17.51 -5.19
N ILE A 320 -9.36 17.01 -6.35
CA ILE A 320 -8.68 17.82 -7.38
C ILE A 320 -9.59 18.99 -7.84
N LYS A 321 -10.89 18.73 -8.02
CA LYS A 321 -11.87 19.76 -8.41
C LYS A 321 -12.12 20.76 -7.29
N ASP A 322 -12.41 20.29 -6.08
CA ASP A 322 -12.79 21.13 -4.93
C ASP A 322 -11.64 22.06 -4.50
N HIS A 323 -10.41 21.56 -4.57
CA HIS A 323 -9.20 22.34 -4.27
C HIS A 323 -8.66 23.14 -5.47
N GLN A 324 -9.33 23.12 -6.62
CA GLN A 324 -8.94 23.86 -7.82
C GLN A 324 -7.48 23.60 -8.22
N VAL A 325 -7.10 22.33 -8.23
CA VAL A 325 -5.77 21.87 -8.62
C VAL A 325 -5.53 22.20 -10.09
N GLU A 326 -4.32 22.66 -10.40
CA GLU A 326 -3.89 23.02 -11.76
C GLU A 326 -2.89 22.00 -12.33
N GLU A 327 -2.12 21.33 -11.45
CA GLU A 327 -1.02 20.45 -11.85
C GLU A 327 -1.07 19.14 -11.03
N VAL A 328 -1.11 18.00 -11.71
CA VAL A 328 -1.01 16.65 -11.14
C VAL A 328 0.31 16.02 -11.55
N TYR A 329 1.09 15.56 -10.58
CA TYR A 329 2.38 14.91 -10.78
C TYR A 329 2.31 13.45 -10.39
N ILE A 330 2.59 12.53 -11.31
CA ILE A 330 2.73 11.09 -11.08
C ILE A 330 4.19 10.82 -10.74
N TYR A 331 4.48 10.23 -9.58
CA TYR A 331 5.82 10.22 -8.99
C TYR A 331 6.22 8.84 -8.44
N GLY A 332 7.23 8.20 -9.03
CA GLY A 332 7.68 6.87 -8.61
C GLY A 332 8.82 6.29 -9.45
N VAL A 333 9.16 5.02 -9.22
CA VAL A 333 10.06 4.23 -10.06
C VAL A 333 9.27 3.66 -11.23
N GLY A 334 9.81 3.72 -12.46
CA GLY A 334 9.12 3.21 -13.64
C GLY A 334 8.91 1.68 -13.59
N GLN A 335 8.07 1.14 -14.48
CA GLN A 335 7.72 -0.28 -14.51
C GLN A 335 8.95 -1.21 -14.56
N GLU A 336 9.95 -0.82 -15.34
CA GLU A 336 11.21 -1.56 -15.56
C GLU A 336 12.27 -1.31 -14.47
N GLY A 337 12.00 -0.38 -13.55
CA GLY A 337 12.84 -0.17 -12.38
C GLY A 337 12.57 -1.27 -11.36
N HIS A 338 13.49 -2.23 -11.29
CA HIS A 338 13.37 -3.37 -10.39
C HIS A 338 14.17 -3.16 -9.10
N GLY A 339 13.50 -3.34 -7.96
CA GLY A 339 14.11 -3.51 -6.64
C GLY A 339 13.81 -4.91 -6.12
N GLU A 340 12.94 -5.00 -5.12
CA GLU A 340 12.46 -6.29 -4.59
C GLU A 340 11.31 -6.83 -5.45
N SER A 341 11.62 -7.35 -6.63
CA SER A 341 10.59 -7.55 -7.67
C SER A 341 10.18 -9.01 -7.91
N TYR A 342 10.87 -10.00 -7.35
CA TYR A 342 10.59 -11.40 -7.68
C TYR A 342 9.28 -11.89 -7.06
N SER A 343 8.36 -12.36 -7.90
CA SER A 343 7.03 -12.74 -7.50
C SER A 343 6.46 -13.92 -8.29
N ARG A 344 5.36 -14.49 -7.80
CA ARG A 344 4.55 -15.48 -8.52
C ARG A 344 3.08 -15.10 -8.47
N ARG A 345 2.42 -15.09 -9.61
CA ARG A 345 0.99 -14.74 -9.69
C ARG A 345 0.12 -15.84 -9.09
N VAL A 346 -0.88 -15.44 -8.31
CA VAL A 346 -1.94 -16.33 -7.84
C VAL A 346 -2.90 -16.62 -9.00
N LEU A 347 -3.13 -17.89 -9.28
CA LEU A 347 -3.98 -18.36 -10.38
C LEU A 347 -5.36 -18.77 -9.85
N THR A 348 -6.38 -18.03 -10.27
CA THR A 348 -7.81 -18.34 -10.09
C THR A 348 -8.44 -18.84 -11.40
N GLN A 349 -9.67 -19.37 -11.35
CA GLN A 349 -10.39 -19.82 -12.56
C GLN A 349 -10.61 -18.69 -13.58
N ASN A 350 -10.66 -17.43 -13.12
CA ASN A 350 -10.86 -16.24 -13.95
C ASN A 350 -9.59 -15.40 -14.10
N THR A 351 -8.41 -16.01 -13.98
CA THR A 351 -7.14 -15.26 -14.09
C THR A 351 -7.06 -14.59 -15.46
N ILE A 352 -7.07 -13.26 -15.46
CA ILE A 352 -6.80 -12.44 -16.65
C ILE A 352 -5.33 -12.63 -17.02
N THR A 353 -4.96 -12.78 -18.29
CA THR A 353 -3.56 -13.02 -18.66
C THR A 353 -2.70 -11.78 -18.57
N ASP A 354 -3.30 -10.60 -18.72
CA ASP A 354 -2.60 -9.32 -18.73
C ASP A 354 -1.92 -9.08 -17.37
N GLU A 355 -0.71 -8.55 -17.43
CA GLU A 355 0.09 -8.18 -16.26
C GLU A 355 -0.54 -6.97 -15.58
N TYR A 356 -0.59 -6.94 -14.25
CA TYR A 356 -1.21 -5.86 -13.45
C TYR A 356 -2.70 -5.60 -13.68
N ALA A 357 -3.41 -6.46 -14.42
CA ALA A 357 -4.84 -6.30 -14.65
C ALA A 357 -5.64 -6.15 -13.34
N PRO A 358 -6.76 -5.41 -13.34
CA PRO A 358 -7.70 -5.36 -12.23
C PRO A 358 -7.95 -6.73 -11.60
N GLY A 359 -7.68 -6.87 -10.30
CA GLY A 359 -7.86 -8.12 -9.55
C GLY A 359 -6.64 -9.05 -9.53
N SER A 360 -5.53 -8.67 -10.15
CA SER A 360 -4.29 -9.46 -10.10
C SER A 360 -3.68 -9.47 -8.70
N LEU A 361 -3.26 -10.65 -8.26
CA LEU A 361 -2.57 -10.86 -6.99
C LEU A 361 -1.24 -11.59 -7.21
N TYR A 362 -0.16 -11.04 -6.67
CA TYR A 362 1.19 -11.59 -6.76
C TYR A 362 1.70 -11.95 -5.37
N ILE A 363 2.31 -13.12 -5.20
CA ILE A 363 3.07 -13.46 -4.00
C ILE A 363 4.49 -12.96 -4.17
N LEU A 364 4.94 -12.08 -3.29
CA LEU A 364 6.28 -11.51 -3.25
C LEU A 364 7.25 -12.39 -2.46
N TYR A 365 8.46 -12.50 -2.99
CA TYR A 365 9.56 -13.23 -2.38
C TYR A 365 10.74 -12.27 -2.22
N THR A 366 10.91 -11.70 -1.01
CA THR A 366 11.89 -10.62 -0.77
C THR A 366 13.34 -11.09 -0.91
N ASN A 367 13.61 -12.40 -0.86
CA ASN A 367 14.93 -13.00 -1.08
C ASN A 367 14.89 -14.02 -2.23
N PHE A 368 14.26 -13.63 -3.34
CA PHE A 368 14.31 -14.33 -4.62
C PHE A 368 13.82 -15.79 -4.57
N GLY A 369 12.87 -16.09 -3.67
CA GLY A 369 12.22 -17.40 -3.58
C GLY A 369 13.07 -18.44 -2.86
N SER A 370 13.97 -18.00 -1.99
CA SER A 370 14.77 -18.87 -1.12
C SER A 370 13.89 -19.76 -0.22
N ASP A 371 14.45 -20.86 0.31
CA ASP A 371 13.75 -21.70 1.28
C ASP A 371 13.27 -20.88 2.50
N ALA A 372 14.05 -19.88 2.91
CA ALA A 372 13.68 -18.95 3.98
C ALA A 372 12.45 -18.11 3.64
N ASP A 373 12.29 -17.67 2.37
CA ASP A 373 11.09 -16.94 1.94
C ASP A 373 9.86 -17.84 2.01
N ILE A 374 9.99 -19.07 1.50
CA ILE A 374 8.90 -20.03 1.47
C ILE A 374 8.46 -20.37 2.89
N ASP A 375 9.40 -20.56 3.80
CA ASP A 375 9.11 -20.81 5.22
C ASP A 375 8.48 -19.58 5.89
N ALA A 376 9.00 -18.37 5.62
CA ALA A 376 8.45 -17.13 6.15
C ALA A 376 7.00 -16.88 5.69
N LEU A 377 6.70 -17.18 4.42
CA LEU A 377 5.37 -17.06 3.83
C LEU A 377 4.41 -18.12 4.40
N LYS A 378 4.82 -19.40 4.45
CA LYS A 378 4.00 -20.48 5.04
C LYS A 378 3.66 -20.25 6.52
N HIS A 379 4.55 -19.60 7.25
CA HIS A 379 4.32 -19.28 8.65
C HIS A 379 3.27 -18.17 8.85
N ARG A 380 3.11 -17.28 7.86
CA ARG A 380 2.25 -16.09 7.96
C ARG A 380 0.93 -16.22 7.19
N LEU A 381 0.94 -16.99 6.10
CA LEU A 381 -0.18 -17.15 5.17
C LEU A 381 -0.82 -18.53 5.33
N TYR A 382 -2.03 -18.56 5.89
CA TYR A 382 -2.76 -19.79 6.23
C TYR A 382 -3.08 -20.66 5.01
N ASP A 383 -3.31 -20.04 3.86
CA ASP A 383 -3.70 -20.70 2.61
C ASP A 383 -2.53 -20.91 1.64
N TYR A 384 -1.27 -20.59 2.01
CA TYR A 384 -0.12 -20.65 1.08
C TYR A 384 0.00 -21.99 0.35
N ASN A 385 -0.12 -23.11 1.08
CA ASN A 385 0.01 -24.46 0.50
C ASN A 385 -1.15 -24.84 -0.44
N GLN A 386 -2.25 -24.06 -0.42
CA GLN A 386 -3.43 -24.27 -1.26
C GLN A 386 -3.39 -23.41 -2.53
N LEU A 387 -2.48 -22.42 -2.58
CA LEU A 387 -2.38 -21.50 -3.71
C LEU A 387 -1.89 -22.23 -4.96
N LYS A 388 -2.59 -21.96 -6.07
CA LYS A 388 -2.07 -22.26 -7.40
C LYS A 388 -1.25 -21.05 -7.85
N LEU A 389 0.04 -21.26 -8.06
CA LEU A 389 0.97 -20.20 -8.38
C LEU A 389 1.52 -20.39 -9.79
N GLY A 390 1.58 -19.31 -10.57
CA GLY A 390 2.21 -19.28 -11.88
C GLY A 390 3.73 -19.44 -11.83
N GLU A 391 4.37 -19.24 -12.97
CA GLU A 391 5.83 -19.18 -13.07
C GLU A 391 6.37 -17.95 -12.31
N GLY A 392 7.64 -18.03 -11.93
CA GLY A 392 8.35 -16.91 -11.32
C GLY A 392 8.54 -15.78 -12.34
N GLN A 393 8.27 -14.55 -11.91
CA GLN A 393 8.41 -13.35 -12.74
C GLN A 393 8.94 -12.18 -11.91
N TYR A 394 9.41 -11.14 -12.60
CA TYR A 394 9.73 -9.86 -11.97
C TYR A 394 8.59 -8.89 -12.24
N ILE A 395 8.08 -8.28 -11.18
CA ILE A 395 7.10 -7.19 -11.30
C ILE A 395 7.79 -5.84 -11.07
N SER A 396 7.11 -4.74 -11.44
CA SER A 396 7.52 -3.40 -11.01
C SER A 396 7.72 -3.38 -9.49
N ASP A 397 8.72 -2.62 -9.02
CA ASP A 397 9.09 -2.59 -7.62
C ASP A 397 7.87 -2.47 -6.69
N TRP A 398 7.78 -3.35 -5.69
CA TRP A 398 6.56 -3.48 -4.91
C TRP A 398 6.25 -2.20 -4.13
N GLU A 399 7.27 -1.48 -3.66
CA GLU A 399 7.12 -0.31 -2.80
C GLU A 399 7.06 1.00 -3.60
N SER A 400 7.95 1.14 -4.56
CA SER A 400 8.23 2.38 -5.29
C SER A 400 7.71 2.41 -6.72
N GLY A 401 7.37 1.25 -7.28
CA GLY A 401 7.03 1.08 -8.68
C GLY A 401 5.66 1.65 -9.06
N ILE A 402 5.64 2.35 -10.19
CA ILE A 402 4.44 2.78 -10.92
C ILE A 402 4.49 2.16 -12.31
N VAL A 403 3.44 1.45 -12.69
CA VAL A 403 3.35 0.76 -13.98
C VAL A 403 2.83 1.69 -15.09
N ASP A 404 3.12 1.35 -16.35
CA ASP A 404 2.77 2.20 -17.51
C ASP A 404 1.26 2.45 -17.62
N ASP A 405 0.45 1.43 -17.27
CA ASP A 405 -1.00 1.55 -17.23
C ASP A 405 -1.46 2.54 -16.15
N GLN A 406 -0.81 2.58 -14.98
CA GLN A 406 -1.10 3.59 -13.95
C GLN A 406 -0.80 4.98 -14.46
N ILE A 407 0.35 5.18 -15.12
CA ILE A 407 0.72 6.48 -15.70
C ILE A 407 -0.32 6.93 -16.72
N THR A 408 -0.68 6.05 -17.65
CA THR A 408 -1.64 6.32 -18.73
C THR A 408 -3.02 6.64 -18.20
N ASN A 409 -3.52 5.84 -17.26
CA ASN A 409 -4.86 6.02 -16.70
C ASN A 409 -4.94 7.29 -15.86
N ILE A 410 -4.00 7.50 -14.94
CA ILE A 410 -3.99 8.65 -14.02
C ILE A 410 -3.82 9.96 -14.80
N SER A 411 -2.91 9.99 -15.79
CA SER A 411 -2.72 11.19 -16.61
C SER A 411 -3.96 11.49 -17.44
N GLY A 412 -4.57 10.48 -18.07
CA GLY A 412 -5.81 10.62 -18.82
C GLY A 412 -6.98 11.09 -17.96
N SER A 413 -7.16 10.51 -16.77
CA SER A 413 -8.17 10.93 -15.78
C SER A 413 -7.95 12.37 -15.33
N ALA A 414 -6.70 12.78 -15.11
CA ALA A 414 -6.35 14.15 -14.76
C ALA A 414 -6.68 15.13 -15.89
N GLN A 415 -6.26 14.84 -17.12
CA GLN A 415 -6.48 15.69 -18.31
C GLN A 415 -7.95 15.81 -18.72
N ALA A 416 -8.79 14.83 -18.35
CA ALA A 416 -10.24 14.92 -18.56
C ALA A 416 -10.88 16.03 -17.71
N MET A 417 -10.20 16.52 -16.65
CA MET A 417 -10.65 17.65 -15.84
C MET A 417 -10.16 18.98 -16.45
N ALA A 418 -11.07 19.95 -16.54
CA ALA A 418 -10.77 21.25 -17.14
C ALA A 418 -9.65 21.97 -16.38
N ASN A 419 -8.65 22.46 -17.11
CA ASN A 419 -7.50 23.24 -16.61
C ASN A 419 -6.50 22.46 -15.73
N VAL A 420 -6.57 21.13 -15.70
CA VAL A 420 -5.56 20.30 -15.04
C VAL A 420 -4.52 19.86 -16.05
N LYS A 421 -3.24 20.02 -15.71
CA LYS A 421 -2.11 19.46 -16.46
C LYS A 421 -1.56 18.25 -15.72
N ALA A 422 -1.21 17.20 -16.44
CA ALA A 422 -0.62 16.00 -15.89
C ALA A 422 0.87 15.90 -16.28
N TYR A 423 1.69 15.53 -15.31
CA TYR A 423 3.12 15.30 -15.49
C TYR A 423 3.50 13.97 -14.88
N THR A 424 4.50 13.28 -15.45
CA THR A 424 5.18 12.17 -14.77
C THR A 424 6.60 12.58 -14.42
N ILE A 425 7.05 12.17 -13.23
CA ILE A 425 8.43 12.23 -12.78
C ILE A 425 8.81 10.81 -12.36
N GLU A 426 9.59 10.15 -13.20
CA GLU A 426 9.96 8.75 -12.98
C GLU A 426 11.42 8.49 -13.33
N THR A 427 11.92 7.36 -12.85
CA THR A 427 13.27 6.84 -13.11
C THR A 427 13.24 5.33 -12.98
N ASP A 428 14.08 4.64 -13.73
CA ASP A 428 14.30 3.20 -13.54
C ASP A 428 15.44 2.93 -12.52
N ASP A 429 16.01 4.01 -11.95
CA ASP A 429 17.05 4.01 -10.92
C ASP A 429 16.51 4.61 -9.60
N MET A 430 16.27 3.76 -8.60
CA MET A 430 15.81 4.16 -7.26
C MET A 430 16.75 5.17 -6.58
N MET A 431 18.06 5.13 -6.86
CA MET A 431 19.00 6.09 -6.26
C MET A 431 18.83 7.50 -6.83
N ALA A 432 18.49 7.64 -8.11
CA ALA A 432 18.13 8.95 -8.67
C ALA A 432 16.91 9.54 -7.94
N LEU A 433 15.93 8.68 -7.61
CA LEU A 433 14.73 9.07 -6.86
C LEU A 433 15.02 9.47 -5.42
N TYR A 434 16.05 8.92 -4.79
CA TYR A 434 16.53 9.37 -3.47
C TYR A 434 17.32 10.67 -3.57
N ASN A 435 18.19 10.78 -4.57
CA ASN A 435 19.06 11.93 -4.80
C ASN A 435 18.27 13.22 -5.10
N ILE A 436 17.14 13.14 -5.83
CA ILE A 436 16.33 14.33 -6.13
C ILE A 436 15.95 15.14 -4.88
N SER A 437 15.82 14.51 -3.71
CA SER A 437 15.55 15.17 -2.43
C SER A 437 16.60 16.23 -2.09
N SER A 438 17.89 15.95 -2.32
CA SER A 438 18.95 16.92 -2.03
C SER A 438 18.87 18.12 -2.97
N PHE A 439 18.61 17.91 -4.26
CA PHE A 439 18.48 19.01 -5.23
C PHE A 439 17.23 19.86 -4.99
N LEU A 440 16.09 19.23 -4.68
CA LEU A 440 14.87 19.94 -4.28
C LEU A 440 15.14 20.84 -3.09
N THR A 441 15.80 20.32 -2.04
CA THR A 441 16.17 21.11 -0.87
C THR A 441 17.15 22.23 -1.21
N LEU A 442 18.19 21.96 -2.00
CA LEU A 442 19.18 22.97 -2.41
C LEU A 442 18.57 24.12 -3.21
N GLN A 443 17.73 23.82 -4.21
CA GLN A 443 17.02 24.85 -4.99
C GLN A 443 16.03 25.61 -4.10
N TYR A 444 15.32 24.92 -3.21
CA TYR A 444 14.35 25.56 -2.32
C TYR A 444 15.00 26.52 -1.32
N ILE A 445 16.14 26.14 -0.72
CA ILE A 445 16.96 27.02 0.12
C ILE A 445 17.43 28.21 -0.73
N LYS A 446 18.00 27.96 -1.92
CA LYS A 446 18.52 29.01 -2.82
C LYS A 446 17.45 30.04 -3.17
N LYS A 447 16.25 29.58 -3.53
CA LYS A 447 15.10 30.43 -3.86
C LYS A 447 14.65 31.30 -2.66
N ASN A 448 14.75 30.76 -1.46
CA ASN A 448 14.25 31.39 -0.23
C ASN A 448 15.34 32.01 0.66
N GLN A 449 16.56 32.19 0.14
CA GLN A 449 17.72 32.72 0.89
C GLN A 449 17.39 34.00 1.67
N SER A 450 16.70 34.95 1.04
CA SER A 450 16.34 36.22 1.67
C SER A 450 15.41 36.08 2.88
N LYS A 451 14.54 35.06 2.87
CA LYS A 451 13.58 34.77 3.95
C LYS A 451 14.21 33.96 5.07
N LEU A 452 15.12 33.06 4.71
CA LEU A 452 15.93 32.28 5.64
C LEU A 452 17.05 33.12 6.30
N GLN A 453 17.27 34.36 5.84
CA GLN A 453 18.38 35.22 6.28
C GLN A 453 19.74 34.52 6.11
N ALA A 454 19.83 33.76 5.01
CA ALA A 454 20.93 32.92 4.58
C ALA A 454 21.49 33.48 3.26
N PRO A 455 22.76 33.19 2.92
CA PRO A 455 23.06 31.90 2.34
C PRO A 455 23.71 31.00 3.38
N PHE A 456 23.21 29.78 3.53
CA PHE A 456 23.93 28.70 4.17
C PHE A 456 23.28 27.36 3.84
N VAL A 457 24.17 26.41 3.61
CA VAL A 457 23.94 25.00 3.91
C VAL A 457 24.70 24.80 5.23
N ASN A 458 23.99 24.44 6.29
CA ASN A 458 24.59 24.25 7.62
C ASN A 458 25.22 22.87 7.77
N GLY A 459 24.84 21.92 6.91
CA GLY A 459 25.26 20.55 7.08
C GLY A 459 24.48 19.55 6.24
N VAL A 460 24.69 18.28 6.59
CA VAL A 460 24.06 17.12 5.95
C VAL A 460 23.24 16.38 7.00
N ILE A 461 22.01 16.00 6.64
CA ILE A 461 21.19 15.09 7.44
C ILE A 461 21.06 13.74 6.73
N PHE A 462 21.48 12.68 7.42
CA PHE A 462 21.35 11.31 6.96
C PHE A 462 19.98 10.82 7.38
N ASN A 463 19.07 10.70 6.43
CA ASN A 463 17.72 10.23 6.69
C ASN A 463 17.59 8.78 6.23
N GLU A 464 17.46 7.89 7.21
CA GLU A 464 16.99 6.54 6.97
C GLU A 464 15.60 6.57 6.34
N TYR A 465 15.31 5.58 5.50
CA TYR A 465 14.01 5.39 4.88
C TYR A 465 12.85 5.69 5.86
N LEU A 466 11.91 6.56 5.44
CA LEU A 466 10.72 6.99 6.18
C LEU A 466 10.93 7.76 7.50
N THR A 467 12.04 8.51 7.67
CA THR A 467 12.29 9.28 8.91
C THR A 467 12.45 10.79 8.73
N ASN A 468 12.28 11.31 7.51
CA ASN A 468 12.62 12.69 7.14
C ASN A 468 11.66 13.78 7.67
N HIS A 469 12.13 15.03 7.70
CA HIS A 469 11.37 16.25 8.07
C HIS A 469 11.67 17.41 7.11
N PRO A 470 11.22 17.34 5.83
CA PRO A 470 11.70 18.21 4.75
C PRO A 470 11.61 19.71 5.02
N GLN A 471 10.50 20.17 5.63
CA GLN A 471 10.28 21.59 5.89
C GLN A 471 11.20 22.14 6.99
N TYR A 472 11.44 21.37 8.05
CA TYR A 472 12.37 21.75 9.12
C TYR A 472 13.81 21.72 8.62
N GLU A 473 14.19 20.64 7.92
CA GLU A 473 15.53 20.47 7.36
C GLU A 473 15.91 21.62 6.44
N ALA A 474 15.02 22.01 5.51
CA ALA A 474 15.26 23.15 4.64
C ALA A 474 15.31 24.48 5.41
N PHE A 475 14.51 24.63 6.48
CA PHE A 475 14.53 25.84 7.31
C PHE A 475 15.85 26.04 8.05
N VAL A 476 16.42 24.95 8.59
CA VAL A 476 17.72 25.00 9.30
C VAL A 476 18.91 24.79 8.36
N GLY A 477 18.69 24.60 7.06
CA GLY A 477 19.76 24.47 6.06
C GLY A 477 20.46 23.11 6.06
N TYR A 478 19.81 22.04 6.48
CA TYR A 478 20.32 20.67 6.30
C TYR A 478 19.97 20.14 4.91
N VAL A 479 20.98 19.64 4.20
CA VAL A 479 20.78 18.96 2.92
C VAL A 479 20.59 17.47 3.19
N PRO A 480 19.48 16.85 2.72
CA PRO A 480 19.21 15.45 3.00
C PRO A 480 20.06 14.50 2.16
N LEU A 481 20.52 13.43 2.80
CA LEU A 481 21.06 12.24 2.18
C LEU A 481 20.12 11.06 2.54
N LEU A 482 19.22 10.71 1.62
CA LEU A 482 18.31 9.58 1.80
C LEU A 482 19.02 8.26 1.50
N TYR A 483 18.76 7.22 2.31
CA TYR A 483 19.35 5.90 2.12
C TYR A 483 18.46 4.77 2.68
N TRP A 484 18.66 3.56 2.17
CA TRP A 484 18.00 2.34 2.67
C TRP A 484 18.79 1.73 3.82
N GLN A 485 18.12 1.31 4.91
CA GLN A 485 18.77 1.03 6.19
C GLN A 485 19.85 -0.06 6.18
N PHE A 486 19.80 -1.02 5.25
CA PHE A 486 20.82 -2.09 5.19
C PHE A 486 21.98 -1.79 4.23
N ASN A 487 21.97 -0.65 3.53
CA ASN A 487 23.14 -0.19 2.77
C ASN A 487 24.35 0.02 3.69
N SER A 488 25.56 -0.30 3.21
CA SER A 488 26.79 -0.13 4.00
C SER A 488 27.00 1.32 4.43
N ALA A 489 27.46 1.53 5.67
CA ALA A 489 27.79 2.86 6.16
C ALA A 489 28.85 3.51 5.27
N ALA A 490 29.91 2.76 4.93
CA ALA A 490 30.97 3.19 4.02
C ALA A 490 30.44 3.66 2.65
N SER A 491 29.60 2.86 1.98
CA SER A 491 29.05 3.23 0.65
C SER A 491 28.10 4.42 0.72
N THR A 492 27.34 4.53 1.80
CA THR A 492 26.42 5.64 1.98
C THR A 492 27.16 6.93 2.27
N VAL A 493 28.21 6.92 3.11
CA VAL A 493 29.06 8.10 3.38
C VAL A 493 29.86 8.49 2.13
N GLU A 494 30.32 7.53 1.33
CA GLU A 494 31.00 7.81 0.05
C GLU A 494 30.14 8.63 -0.92
N ARG A 495 28.81 8.54 -0.85
CA ARG A 495 27.89 9.38 -1.65
C ARG A 495 28.01 10.87 -1.31
N ILE A 496 28.56 11.26 -0.16
CA ILE A 496 28.85 12.67 0.13
C ILE A 496 29.83 13.20 -0.92
N ASP A 497 30.94 12.49 -1.12
CA ASP A 497 32.00 12.93 -2.02
C ASP A 497 31.62 12.72 -3.50
N GLY A 498 31.00 11.58 -3.83
CA GLY A 498 30.67 11.24 -5.20
C GLY A 498 29.48 12.00 -5.79
N TYR A 499 28.52 12.40 -4.96
CA TYR A 499 27.24 12.94 -5.40
C TYR A 499 26.89 14.27 -4.73
N LEU A 500 26.87 14.30 -3.39
CA LEU A 500 26.30 15.42 -2.65
C LEU A 500 27.13 16.70 -2.74
N LYS A 501 28.46 16.59 -2.66
CA LYS A 501 29.39 17.72 -2.82
C LYS A 501 29.26 18.37 -4.20
N PRO A 502 29.30 17.61 -5.33
CA PRO A 502 28.99 18.17 -6.64
C PRO A 502 27.64 18.89 -6.71
N ALA A 503 26.59 18.32 -6.10
CA ALA A 503 25.28 18.95 -6.06
C ALA A 503 25.33 20.27 -5.26
N ILE A 504 25.91 20.29 -4.06
CA ILE A 504 26.06 21.50 -3.24
C ILE A 504 26.87 22.56 -3.99
N ALA A 505 27.99 22.19 -4.62
CA ALA A 505 28.84 23.12 -5.36
C ALA A 505 28.09 23.86 -6.49
N GLY A 506 27.13 23.20 -7.15
CA GLY A 506 26.31 23.81 -8.19
C GLY A 506 25.38 24.92 -7.69
N TYR A 507 25.06 24.93 -6.38
CA TYR A 507 24.11 25.86 -5.77
C TYR A 507 24.79 26.86 -4.82
N PHE A 508 25.76 26.37 -4.04
CA PHE A 508 26.48 27.05 -2.98
C PHE A 508 27.99 26.72 -3.07
N PRO A 509 28.71 27.23 -4.09
CA PRO A 509 30.11 26.90 -4.31
C PRO A 509 31.02 27.24 -3.13
N ASP A 510 30.70 28.28 -2.36
CA ASP A 510 31.50 28.70 -1.21
C ASP A 510 31.39 27.76 0.01
N VAL A 511 30.45 26.80 -0.01
CA VAL A 511 30.22 25.87 1.11
C VAL A 511 30.92 24.53 0.90
N VAL A 512 31.11 24.09 -0.35
CA VAL A 512 31.49 22.70 -0.65
C VAL A 512 32.84 22.30 -0.04
N ASP A 513 33.82 23.20 -0.07
CA ASP A 513 35.17 22.96 0.44
C ASP A 513 35.20 22.87 1.98
N HIS A 514 34.18 23.43 2.64
CA HIS A 514 34.03 23.47 4.10
C HIS A 514 32.91 22.54 4.60
N LEU A 515 32.36 21.67 3.74
CA LEU A 515 31.21 20.83 4.11
C LEU A 515 31.48 19.96 5.36
N TYR A 516 32.70 19.42 5.49
CA TYR A 516 33.09 18.60 6.64
C TYR A 516 33.36 19.41 7.92
N GLU A 517 33.43 20.73 7.83
CA GLU A 517 33.43 21.65 8.98
C GLU A 517 32.00 21.97 9.46
N GLY A 518 30.98 21.64 8.65
CA GLY A 518 29.57 21.79 8.98
C GLY A 518 29.01 20.66 9.85
N SER A 519 27.72 20.74 10.14
CA SER A 519 27.01 19.77 11.01
C SER A 519 26.56 18.51 10.26
N PHE A 520 26.65 17.36 10.90
CA PHE A 520 26.18 16.07 10.39
C PHE A 520 25.16 15.49 11.37
N TYR A 521 23.91 15.34 10.92
CA TYR A 521 22.88 14.72 11.72
C TYR A 521 22.58 13.30 11.23
N LEU A 522 22.83 12.31 12.08
CA LEU A 522 22.57 10.90 11.79
C LEU A 522 21.16 10.52 12.25
N ASN A 523 20.17 10.75 11.38
CA ASN A 523 18.77 10.40 11.60
C ASN A 523 18.53 8.90 11.29
N SER A 524 19.20 8.05 12.06
CA SER A 524 19.39 6.63 11.74
C SER A 524 19.07 5.73 12.93
N ASN A 525 18.25 4.71 12.74
CA ASN A 525 17.95 3.71 13.75
C ASN A 525 19.06 2.66 13.71
N MET A 526 19.38 2.19 12.50
CA MET A 526 20.44 1.23 12.26
C MET A 526 21.77 1.92 11.96
N ARG A 527 22.87 1.32 12.43
CA ARG A 527 24.26 1.62 11.99
C ARG A 527 24.75 3.04 12.24
N ARG A 528 24.05 3.82 13.07
CA ARG A 528 24.41 5.21 13.45
C ARG A 528 25.86 5.37 13.93
N TYR A 529 26.40 4.40 14.66
CA TYR A 529 27.78 4.44 15.12
C TYR A 529 28.79 4.10 14.02
N GLU A 530 28.44 3.22 13.07
CA GLU A 530 29.28 2.98 11.89
C GLU A 530 29.35 4.22 10.99
N PHE A 531 28.22 4.92 10.82
CA PHE A 531 28.19 6.22 10.13
C PHE A 531 29.07 7.25 10.82
N TYR A 532 29.01 7.34 12.15
CA TYR A 532 29.86 8.20 12.94
C TYR A 532 31.34 7.90 12.68
N ASP A 533 31.76 6.64 12.77
CA ASP A 533 33.16 6.24 12.56
C ASP A 533 33.65 6.56 11.14
N GLU A 534 32.81 6.31 10.12
CA GLU A 534 33.12 6.62 8.73
C GLU A 534 33.26 8.13 8.45
N LEU A 535 32.50 8.97 9.16
CA LEU A 535 32.61 10.44 9.09
C LEU A 535 33.86 10.95 9.81
N ILE A 536 34.18 10.41 10.99
CA ILE A 536 35.45 10.72 11.69
C ILE A 536 36.64 10.35 10.82
N ALA A 537 36.61 9.18 10.17
CA ALA A 537 37.67 8.73 9.27
C ALA A 537 37.86 9.66 8.04
N ARG A 538 36.82 10.41 7.65
CA ARG A 538 36.85 11.42 6.57
C ARG A 538 37.14 12.84 7.06
N GLY A 539 37.47 13.01 8.35
CA GLY A 539 37.92 14.28 8.91
C GLY A 539 36.82 15.16 9.49
N VAL A 540 35.58 14.66 9.64
CA VAL A 540 34.54 15.38 10.39
C VAL A 540 34.90 15.32 11.88
N THR A 541 34.80 16.45 12.57
CA THR A 541 35.03 16.49 14.03
C THR A 541 33.85 15.89 14.77
N SER A 542 34.09 15.21 15.89
CA SER A 542 33.02 14.57 16.68
C SER A 542 31.98 15.56 17.20
N GLU A 543 32.37 16.81 17.46
CA GLU A 543 31.49 17.91 17.89
C GLU A 543 30.47 18.30 16.81
N ASN A 544 30.80 18.06 15.54
CA ASN A 544 29.93 18.32 14.41
C ASN A 544 28.97 17.18 14.09
N ILE A 545 29.13 16.00 14.72
CA ILE A 545 28.25 14.85 14.46
C ILE A 545 27.24 14.72 15.60
N ARG A 546 25.96 14.78 15.24
CA ARG A 546 24.82 14.54 16.12
C ARG A 546 24.13 13.24 15.70
N ILE A 547 23.71 12.44 16.67
CA ILE A 547 23.16 11.10 16.44
C ILE A 547 21.75 11.03 17.04
N ARG A 548 20.76 10.58 16.25
CA ARG A 548 19.43 10.22 16.77
C ARG A 548 19.55 9.00 17.69
N GLN A 549 18.93 9.07 18.86
CA GLN A 549 19.07 8.05 19.92
C GLN A 549 17.88 7.09 20.03
N SER A 550 16.72 7.47 19.51
CA SER A 550 15.49 6.69 19.56
C SER A 550 14.88 6.49 18.17
N VAL A 551 13.87 5.63 18.05
CA VAL A 551 13.02 5.56 16.85
C VAL A 551 12.25 6.87 16.68
N ASP A 552 11.76 7.18 15.46
CA ASP A 552 10.94 8.38 15.19
C ASP A 552 9.50 8.22 15.73
N LYS A 553 9.40 7.98 17.05
CA LYS A 553 8.16 7.96 17.83
C LYS A 553 7.86 9.35 18.38
N TRP A 554 6.66 9.51 18.96
CA TRP A 554 6.32 10.69 19.73
C TRP A 554 6.07 10.31 21.20
N ASN A 555 7.04 10.61 22.06
CA ASN A 555 6.96 10.43 23.50
C ASN A 555 7.53 11.68 24.22
N PRO A 556 6.72 12.73 24.44
CA PRO A 556 7.20 13.96 25.06
C PRO A 556 7.51 13.82 26.56
N GLU A 557 7.13 12.70 27.18
CA GLU A 557 7.46 12.36 28.58
C GLU A 557 8.77 11.57 28.70
N ASP A 558 9.38 11.15 27.59
CA ASP A 558 10.71 10.53 27.59
C ASP A 558 11.72 11.58 28.08
N ASP A 559 12.06 11.52 29.37
CA ASP A 559 13.05 12.41 30.01
C ASP A 559 14.49 12.09 29.59
N GLY A 560 14.64 11.17 28.62
CA GLY A 560 15.88 10.87 27.96
C GLY A 560 16.81 10.09 28.86
N GLU A 561 16.41 8.85 29.21
CA GLU A 561 17.35 7.85 29.72
C GLU A 561 18.67 7.97 28.96
N THR A 562 19.75 8.21 29.67
CA THR A 562 20.99 8.59 29.02
C THR A 562 21.79 7.36 28.62
N GLU A 563 22.23 7.26 27.38
CA GLU A 563 23.24 6.28 26.95
C GLU A 563 24.60 6.95 26.86
N GLU A 564 25.63 6.33 27.44
CA GLU A 564 27.01 6.81 27.31
C GLU A 564 27.70 6.09 26.15
N TYR A 565 28.06 6.82 25.10
CA TYR A 565 28.91 6.33 24.01
C TYR A 565 30.15 7.20 23.90
N LEU A 566 31.34 6.60 24.05
CA LEU A 566 32.64 7.29 24.02
C LEU A 566 32.73 8.52 24.95
N GLY A 567 32.12 8.45 26.14
CA GLY A 567 32.17 9.55 27.12
C GLY A 567 31.13 10.66 26.93
N ARG A 568 30.17 10.50 26.01
CA ARG A 568 29.06 11.45 25.81
C ARG A 568 27.76 10.91 26.40
N ILE A 569 27.14 11.71 27.27
CA ILE A 569 25.78 11.48 27.78
C ILE A 569 24.78 11.86 26.67
N ASN A 570 24.07 10.88 26.12
CA ASN A 570 23.09 11.10 25.05
C ASN A 570 21.67 10.84 25.54
N HIS A 571 20.74 11.76 25.32
CA HIS A 571 19.33 11.60 25.68
C HIS A 571 18.58 10.73 24.65
N LYS A 572 17.81 9.73 25.09
CA LYS A 572 16.97 8.85 24.25
C LYS A 572 15.73 9.51 23.63
N ILE A 573 15.90 10.65 22.96
CA ILE A 573 14.81 11.34 22.23
C ILE A 573 14.81 10.97 20.74
N GLY A 574 13.62 10.93 20.13
CA GLY A 574 13.45 10.75 18.69
C GLY A 574 13.69 12.06 17.92
N SER A 575 13.75 11.96 16.59
CA SER A 575 13.95 13.14 15.72
C SER A 575 12.80 14.13 15.83
N ALA A 576 11.56 13.65 15.89
CA ALA A 576 10.39 14.51 16.03
C ALA A 576 10.44 15.34 17.32
N GLU A 577 10.73 14.75 18.48
CA GLU A 577 10.84 15.48 19.75
C GLU A 577 12.01 16.46 19.73
N GLU A 578 13.14 16.04 19.16
CA GLU A 578 14.33 16.89 19.06
C GLU A 578 14.07 18.15 18.22
N PHE A 579 13.44 17.99 17.06
CA PHE A 579 13.13 19.11 16.17
C PHE A 579 12.01 19.97 16.73
N ALA A 580 11.04 19.38 17.41
CA ALA A 580 10.03 20.13 18.15
C ALA A 580 10.67 21.00 19.25
N TYR A 581 11.60 20.44 20.03
CA TYR A 581 12.36 21.18 21.03
C TYR A 581 13.15 22.33 20.41
N ASP A 582 13.85 22.10 19.29
CA ASP A 582 14.60 23.16 18.61
C ASP A 582 13.69 24.31 18.13
N ILE A 583 12.52 23.97 17.56
CA ILE A 583 11.52 24.95 17.15
C ILE A 583 10.98 25.73 18.35
N ILE A 584 10.65 25.07 19.45
CA ILE A 584 10.01 25.70 20.61
C ILE A 584 11.00 26.56 21.38
N GLU A 585 12.15 25.98 21.77
CA GLU A 585 13.07 26.58 22.73
C GLU A 585 14.14 27.47 22.08
N ARG A 586 14.53 27.21 20.82
CA ARG A 586 15.63 27.94 20.17
C ARG A 586 15.17 28.88 19.08
N ILE A 587 14.26 28.43 18.21
CA ILE A 587 13.78 29.22 17.07
C ILE A 587 12.60 30.12 17.48
N GLY A 588 11.69 29.58 18.29
CA GLY A 588 10.38 30.13 18.61
C GLY A 588 9.33 29.74 17.56
N VAL A 589 8.25 29.09 18.00
CA VAL A 589 7.16 28.57 17.15
C VAL A 589 6.62 29.62 16.18
N GLN A 590 6.31 30.83 16.66
CA GLN A 590 5.74 31.88 15.81
C GLN A 590 6.73 32.34 14.73
N LYS A 591 8.02 32.42 15.04
CA LYS A 591 9.07 32.79 14.08
C LYS A 591 9.16 31.72 12.99
N TYR A 592 9.26 30.45 13.39
CA TYR A 592 9.31 29.32 12.46
C TYR A 592 8.11 29.34 11.50
N ARG A 593 6.88 29.37 12.03
CA ARG A 593 5.66 29.32 11.22
C ARG A 593 5.54 30.55 10.30
N ASN A 594 5.88 31.74 10.76
CA ASN A 594 5.82 32.95 9.93
C ASN A 594 6.83 32.91 8.79
N THR A 595 8.06 32.48 9.05
CA THR A 595 9.08 32.37 8.01
C THR A 595 8.68 31.32 6.98
N VAL A 596 8.29 30.12 7.41
CA VAL A 596 7.86 29.04 6.50
C VAL A 596 6.68 29.48 5.63
N LYS A 597 5.63 30.08 6.22
CA LYS A 597 4.49 30.61 5.45
C LYS A 597 4.88 31.66 4.41
N SER A 598 5.98 32.38 4.63
CA SER A 598 6.46 33.38 3.69
C SER A 598 7.24 32.78 2.53
N MET A 599 7.73 31.53 2.62
CA MET A 599 8.57 30.89 1.60
C MET A 599 7.80 30.63 0.30
N GLU A 600 8.53 30.59 -0.82
CA GLU A 600 7.98 30.29 -2.15
C GLU A 600 8.29 28.86 -2.54
N TYR A 601 7.25 28.17 -3.00
CA TYR A 601 7.38 26.85 -3.63
C TYR A 601 8.15 26.92 -4.95
N LEU A 602 8.74 25.79 -5.32
CA LEU A 602 9.42 25.61 -6.59
C LEU A 602 8.43 25.66 -7.77
N THR A 603 8.95 26.08 -8.93
CA THR A 603 8.23 26.13 -10.21
C THR A 603 8.51 24.89 -11.05
N LEU A 604 7.68 24.65 -12.06
CA LEU A 604 7.92 23.58 -13.04
C LEU A 604 9.28 23.73 -13.76
N GLU A 605 9.73 24.95 -14.04
CA GLU A 605 11.01 25.17 -14.73
C GLU A 605 12.22 24.84 -13.84
N GLU A 606 12.14 25.21 -12.57
CA GLU A 606 13.15 24.81 -11.57
C GLU A 606 13.16 23.29 -11.41
N LEU A 607 12.00 22.65 -11.41
CA LEU A 607 11.87 21.20 -11.36
C LEU A 607 12.45 20.52 -12.60
N ARG A 608 12.22 21.04 -13.81
CA ARG A 608 12.85 20.54 -15.06
C ARG A 608 14.38 20.62 -14.97
N THR A 609 14.90 21.72 -14.43
CA THR A 609 16.34 21.89 -14.20
C THR A 609 16.87 20.85 -13.21
N ILE A 610 16.15 20.63 -12.10
CA ILE A 610 16.52 19.64 -11.08
C ILE A 610 16.55 18.23 -11.68
N CYS A 611 15.51 17.80 -12.40
CA CYS A 611 15.46 16.47 -13.03
C CYS A 611 16.65 16.27 -13.99
N ALA A 612 17.01 17.30 -14.76
CA ALA A 612 18.17 17.25 -15.65
C ALA A 612 19.51 17.14 -14.89
N GLN A 613 19.62 17.76 -13.71
CA GLN A 613 20.84 17.73 -12.88
C GLN A 613 21.02 16.43 -12.10
N VAL A 614 19.93 15.83 -11.60
CA VAL A 614 19.98 14.51 -10.94
C VAL A 614 20.52 13.46 -11.90
N GLY A 615 20.14 13.55 -13.18
CA GLY A 615 20.39 12.52 -14.18
C GLY A 615 19.41 11.34 -14.01
N ASN A 616 19.18 10.57 -15.06
CA ASN A 616 18.29 9.40 -15.09
C ASN A 616 16.82 9.66 -14.66
N MET A 617 16.42 10.91 -14.43
CA MET A 617 15.04 11.30 -14.15
C MET A 617 14.35 11.75 -15.44
N ARG A 618 13.17 11.21 -15.72
CA ARG A 618 12.28 11.63 -16.81
C ARG A 618 11.19 12.52 -16.24
N LEU A 619 11.07 13.75 -16.77
CA LEU A 619 9.91 14.62 -16.54
C LEU A 619 9.13 14.78 -17.84
N VAL A 620 7.94 14.20 -17.90
CA VAL A 620 7.08 14.17 -19.10
C VAL A 620 5.80 14.97 -18.82
N GLU A 621 5.39 15.80 -19.78
CA GLU A 621 4.06 16.43 -19.79
C GLU A 621 3.17 15.61 -20.71
N HIS A 622 1.98 15.24 -20.22
CA HIS A 622 1.00 14.45 -20.97
C HIS A 622 0.01 15.33 -21.70
#